data_AF-A0A919CF64-F1
#
_entry.id   AF-A0A919CF64-F1
#
_cell.length_a   1.000
_cell.length_b   1.000
_cell.length_c   1.000
_cell.angle_alpha   90.00
_cell.angle_beta   90.00
_cell.angle_gamma   90.00
#
_symmetry.space_group_name_H-M   'P 1'
#
loop_
_entity.id
_entity.type
_entity.pdbx_description
1 polymer ?
#
loop_
_entity_poly.entity_id
_entity_poly.type
_entity_poly.pdbx_seq_one_letter_code
_entity_poly.pdbx_strand_id
1 'polypeptide(L)'
;MAVLTLALVLTGFYLSWRITRLDRLHHRVETSWAALDAALLRRGAAVFALVAADVLDRQASRDLAGAATAARRASPDEREFLESRLSHVVRTELERSDLPVQAVSSVEEITEAAKGVHMARTFHNDAVAETRRARRSRLVRGLYLAGHATLPEFFDMDDHPPRPDGLRYRPAPHPEKGVTGRNAEPDDNGDRTGD
;
A
#
# COMPACT_ATOMS: atom_id res chain seq x y z
N MET A 1 -37.02 39.63 -12.36
CA MET A 1 -37.26 38.70 -11.21
C MET A 1 -36.99 37.25 -11.58
N ALA A 2 -37.64 36.68 -12.61
CA ALA A 2 -37.46 35.27 -13.00
C ALA A 2 -36.00 34.85 -13.27
N VAL A 3 -35.21 35.70 -13.94
CA VAL A 3 -33.79 35.44 -14.21
C VAL A 3 -32.95 35.45 -12.92
N LEU A 4 -33.23 36.40 -12.02
CA LEU A 4 -32.55 36.50 -10.72
C LEU A 4 -32.88 35.30 -9.83
N THR A 5 -34.15 34.88 -9.78
CA THR A 5 -34.56 33.68 -9.05
C THR A 5 -33.95 32.43 -9.63
N LEU A 6 -33.91 32.29 -10.96
CA LEU A 6 -33.27 31.17 -11.63
C LEU A 6 -31.76 31.13 -11.35
N ALA A 7 -31.08 32.27 -11.43
CA ALA A 7 -29.66 32.37 -11.10
C ALA A 7 -29.38 32.02 -9.64
N LEU A 8 -30.22 32.46 -8.70
CA LEU A 8 -30.08 32.15 -7.27
C LEU A 8 -30.25 30.64 -7.02
N VAL A 9 -31.26 30.01 -7.64
CA VAL A 9 -31.53 28.57 -7.52
C VAL A 9 -30.37 27.75 -8.10
N LEU A 10 -29.88 28.09 -9.29
CA LEU A 10 -28.73 27.41 -9.91
C LEU A 10 -27.47 27.56 -9.05
N THR A 11 -27.25 28.73 -8.46
CA THR A 11 -26.11 29.00 -7.57
C THR A 11 -26.22 28.17 -6.29
N GLY A 12 -27.38 28.15 -5.63
CA GLY A 12 -27.61 27.34 -4.43
C GLY A 12 -27.45 25.83 -4.68
N PHE A 13 -28.01 25.33 -5.78
CA PHE A 13 -27.83 23.94 -6.20
C PHE A 13 -26.35 23.61 -6.47
N TYR A 14 -25.63 24.50 -7.15
CA TYR A 14 -24.21 24.34 -7.43
C TYR A 14 -23.36 24.35 -6.15
N LEU A 15 -23.61 25.28 -5.21
CA LEU A 15 -22.92 25.32 -3.92
C LEU A 15 -23.20 24.03 -3.12
N SER A 16 -24.45 23.58 -3.08
CA SER A 16 -24.84 22.36 -2.38
C SER A 16 -24.17 21.12 -2.97
N TRP A 17 -24.10 21.00 -4.30
CA TRP A 17 -23.38 19.90 -4.96
C TRP A 17 -21.86 19.94 -4.68
N ARG A 18 -21.28 21.13 -4.56
CA ARG A 18 -19.85 21.33 -4.31
C ARG A 18 -19.42 21.04 -2.88
N ILE A 19 -20.24 21.41 -1.89
CA ILE A 19 -20.02 21.09 -0.47
C ILE A 19 -19.99 19.57 -0.31
N THR A 20 -21.04 18.88 -0.77
CA THR A 20 -21.14 17.41 -0.68
C THR A 20 -20.00 16.69 -1.39
N ARG A 21 -19.47 17.25 -2.49
CA ARG A 21 -18.34 16.66 -3.22
C ARG A 21 -17.00 16.87 -2.50
N LEU A 22 -16.81 18.00 -1.83
CA LEU A 22 -15.60 18.28 -1.07
C LEU A 22 -15.55 17.44 0.21
N ASP A 23 -16.67 17.34 0.93
CA ASP A 23 -16.80 16.55 2.15
C ASP A 23 -16.49 15.07 1.89
N ARG A 24 -16.91 14.53 0.74
CA ARG A 24 -16.58 13.16 0.34
C ARG A 24 -15.09 12.93 0.14
N LEU A 25 -14.35 13.92 -0.38
CA LEU A 25 -12.91 13.81 -0.57
C LEU A 25 -12.17 13.89 0.75
N HIS A 26 -12.57 14.81 1.63
CA HIS A 26 -12.01 14.92 2.98
C HIS A 26 -12.26 13.65 3.79
N HIS A 27 -13.50 13.17 3.81
CA HIS A 27 -13.84 11.94 4.51
C HIS A 27 -13.10 10.72 3.97
N ARG A 28 -12.85 10.65 2.65
CA ARG A 28 -12.04 9.59 2.05
C ARG A 28 -10.57 9.64 2.48
N VAL A 29 -9.99 10.84 2.62
CA VAL A 29 -8.63 10.98 3.15
C VAL A 29 -8.56 10.56 4.62
N GLU A 30 -9.51 11.00 5.44
CA GLU A 30 -9.59 10.61 6.85
C GLU A 30 -9.77 9.10 7.06
N THR A 31 -10.70 8.48 6.32
CA THR A 31 -10.95 7.03 6.40
C THR A 31 -9.76 6.23 5.89
N SER A 32 -9.11 6.64 4.80
CA SER A 32 -7.91 5.97 4.31
C SER A 32 -6.71 6.13 5.26
N TRP A 33 -6.59 7.28 5.93
CA TRP A 33 -5.60 7.48 7.00
C TRP A 33 -5.85 6.55 8.18
N ALA A 34 -7.09 6.44 8.66
CA ALA A 34 -7.44 5.51 9.74
C ALA A 34 -7.16 4.04 9.38
N ALA A 35 -7.39 3.65 8.12
CA ALA A 35 -7.05 2.31 7.63
C ALA A 35 -5.53 2.07 7.61
N LEU A 36 -4.74 3.07 7.17
CA LEU A 36 -3.27 3.01 7.22
C LEU A 36 -2.77 2.90 8.66
N ASP A 37 -3.28 3.72 9.56
CA ASP A 37 -2.94 3.69 10.99
C ASP A 37 -3.19 2.30 11.61
N ALA A 38 -4.37 1.73 11.35
CA ALA A 38 -4.71 0.39 11.82
C ALA A 38 -3.79 -0.70 11.24
N ALA A 39 -3.40 -0.58 9.95
CA ALA A 39 -2.47 -1.51 9.33
C ALA A 39 -1.06 -1.44 9.96
N LEU A 40 -0.57 -0.23 10.24
CA LEU A 40 0.71 -0.01 10.91
C LEU A 40 0.70 -0.60 12.34
N LEU A 41 -0.37 -0.35 13.10
CA LEU A 41 -0.55 -0.90 14.44
C LEU A 41 -0.61 -2.43 14.44
N ARG A 42 -1.32 -3.03 13.47
CA ARG A 42 -1.40 -4.49 13.32
C ARG A 42 -0.04 -5.10 13.03
N ARG A 43 0.76 -4.47 12.16
CA ARG A 43 2.13 -4.91 11.87
C ARG A 43 3.03 -4.80 13.10
N GLY A 44 2.98 -3.67 13.81
CA GLY A 44 3.70 -3.50 15.07
C GLY A 44 3.33 -4.56 16.11
N ALA A 45 2.04 -4.87 16.25
CA ALA A 45 1.55 -5.93 17.14
C ALA A 45 2.09 -7.32 16.76
N ALA A 46 2.11 -7.67 15.48
CA ALA A 46 2.70 -8.92 15.00
C ALA A 46 4.20 -9.02 15.32
N VAL A 47 4.95 -7.91 15.17
CA VAL A 47 6.37 -7.86 15.58
C VAL A 47 6.53 -8.05 17.09
N PHE A 48 5.69 -7.42 17.91
CA PHE A 48 5.73 -7.62 19.37
C PHE A 48 5.37 -9.06 19.76
N ALA A 49 4.43 -9.69 19.06
CA ALA A 49 4.08 -11.09 19.28
C ALA A 49 5.26 -12.02 19.00
N LEU A 50 6.01 -11.78 17.91
CA LEU A 50 7.24 -12.52 17.61
C LEU A 50 8.31 -12.33 18.70
N VAL A 51 8.55 -11.09 19.14
CA VAL A 51 9.49 -10.80 20.24
C VAL A 51 9.07 -11.50 21.53
N ALA A 52 7.76 -11.50 21.85
CA ALA A 52 7.23 -12.12 23.04
C ALA A 52 7.30 -13.66 23.02
N ALA A 53 7.34 -14.27 21.83
CA ALA A 53 7.53 -15.70 21.68
C ALA A 53 8.93 -16.17 22.09
N ASP A 54 9.91 -15.25 22.21
CA ASP A 54 11.29 -15.51 22.66
C ASP A 54 12.00 -16.62 21.86
N VAL A 55 11.68 -16.70 20.56
CA VAL A 55 12.25 -17.70 19.65
C VAL A 55 13.50 -17.23 18.92
N LEU A 56 13.73 -15.92 18.84
CA LEU A 56 14.88 -15.32 18.15
C LEU A 56 16.06 -15.13 19.11
N ASP A 57 17.25 -14.95 18.55
CA ASP A 57 18.42 -14.54 19.33
C ASP A 57 18.20 -13.18 20.03
N ARG A 58 18.94 -12.95 21.13
CA ARG A 58 18.76 -11.76 21.97
C ARG A 58 19.04 -10.45 21.23
N GLN A 59 19.89 -10.46 20.20
CA GLN A 59 20.18 -9.25 19.45
C GLN A 59 19.00 -8.90 18.54
N ALA A 60 18.55 -9.86 17.73
CA ALA A 60 17.40 -9.72 16.85
C ALA A 60 16.13 -9.30 17.62
N SER A 61 15.86 -9.96 18.75
CA SER A 61 14.72 -9.60 19.62
C SER A 61 14.79 -8.16 20.14
N ARG A 62 15.99 -7.67 20.50
CA ARG A 62 16.17 -6.29 20.96
C ARG A 62 16.01 -5.28 19.83
N ASP A 63 16.56 -5.57 18.67
CA ASP A 63 16.51 -4.67 17.52
C ASP A 63 15.07 -4.51 17.00
N LEU A 64 14.33 -5.62 16.88
CA LEU A 64 12.91 -5.62 16.53
C LEU A 64 12.06 -4.89 17.57
N ALA A 65 12.24 -5.19 18.86
CA ALA A 65 11.49 -4.55 19.94
C ALA A 65 11.74 -3.04 20.00
N GLY A 66 13.00 -2.62 19.81
CA GLY A 66 13.41 -1.23 19.80
C GLY A 66 12.80 -0.46 18.64
N ALA A 67 12.92 -1.00 17.41
CA ALA A 67 12.35 -0.39 16.22
C ALA A 67 10.81 -0.31 16.28
N ALA A 68 10.15 -1.38 16.71
CA ALA A 68 8.69 -1.41 16.83
C ALA A 68 8.19 -0.44 17.91
N THR A 69 8.95 -0.29 18.99
CA THR A 69 8.63 0.67 20.06
C THR A 69 8.79 2.11 19.59
N ALA A 70 9.85 2.40 18.83
CA ALA A 70 10.08 3.72 18.26
C ALA A 70 8.96 4.09 17.28
N ALA A 71 8.61 3.20 16.35
CA ALA A 71 7.51 3.40 15.41
C ALA A 71 6.16 3.64 16.13
N ARG A 72 5.84 2.84 17.15
CA ARG A 72 4.60 2.99 17.94
C ARG A 72 4.49 4.32 18.69
N ARG A 73 5.64 4.90 19.07
CA ARG A 73 5.72 6.15 19.84
C ARG A 73 6.02 7.37 18.97
N ALA A 74 6.11 7.19 17.65
CA ALA A 74 6.49 8.25 16.73
C ALA A 74 5.49 9.41 16.78
N SER A 75 6.02 10.63 16.82
CA SER A 75 5.24 11.83 16.53
C SER A 75 4.82 11.86 15.05
N PRO A 76 3.79 12.64 14.65
CA PRO A 76 3.37 12.72 13.25
C PRO A 76 4.52 13.04 12.28
N ASP A 77 5.43 13.93 12.67
CA ASP A 77 6.56 14.39 11.84
C ASP A 77 7.66 13.33 11.69
N GLU A 78 7.82 12.44 12.68
CA GLU A 78 8.85 11.40 12.69
C GLU A 78 8.32 10.05 12.20
N ARG A 79 6.99 9.94 12.03
CA ARG A 79 6.32 8.66 11.80
C ARG A 79 6.81 7.94 10.56
N GLU A 80 6.93 8.64 9.44
CA GLU A 80 7.42 8.08 8.18
C GLU A 80 8.81 7.46 8.32
N PHE A 81 9.71 8.19 8.98
CA PHE A 81 11.09 7.75 9.20
C PHE A 81 11.16 6.53 10.13
N LEU A 82 10.45 6.56 11.25
CA LEU A 82 10.49 5.49 12.24
C LEU A 82 9.78 4.22 11.75
N GLU A 83 8.70 4.35 10.98
CA GLU A 83 8.02 3.22 10.36
C GLU A 83 8.88 2.59 9.25
N SER A 84 9.59 3.41 8.45
CA SER A 84 10.57 2.94 7.46
C SER A 84 11.73 2.20 8.12
N ARG A 85 12.23 2.73 9.25
CA ARG A 85 13.26 2.06 10.05
C ARG A 85 12.77 0.70 10.56
N LEU A 86 11.52 0.61 11.02
CA LEU A 86 10.93 -0.68 11.40
C LEU A 86 10.88 -1.66 10.23
N SER A 87 10.46 -1.23 9.04
CA SER A 87 10.50 -2.08 7.84
C SER A 87 11.90 -2.60 7.53
N HIS A 88 12.90 -1.72 7.61
CA HIS A 88 14.29 -2.09 7.39
C HIS A 88 14.76 -3.16 8.36
N VAL A 89 14.58 -2.94 9.68
CA VAL A 89 14.97 -3.90 10.72
C VAL A 89 14.22 -5.23 10.57
N VAL A 90 12.92 -5.20 10.28
CA VAL A 90 12.13 -6.40 10.02
C VAL A 90 12.71 -7.21 8.86
N ARG A 91 13.14 -6.57 7.77
CA ARG A 91 13.79 -7.29 6.67
C ARG A 91 15.15 -7.84 7.08
N THR A 92 16.00 -7.03 7.68
CA THR A 92 17.34 -7.45 8.11
C THR A 92 17.30 -8.67 9.03
N GLU A 93 16.38 -8.70 9.99
CA GLU A 93 16.30 -9.78 10.97
C GLU A 93 15.55 -11.02 10.47
N LEU A 94 14.55 -10.84 9.57
CA LEU A 94 13.64 -11.91 9.14
C LEU A 94 13.91 -12.45 7.72
N GLU A 95 14.85 -11.88 6.96
CA GLU A 95 15.28 -12.44 5.67
C GLU A 95 16.47 -13.41 5.82
N ARG A 96 16.92 -13.66 7.05
CA ARG A 96 18.03 -14.58 7.33
C ARG A 96 17.66 -16.04 7.03
N SER A 97 18.60 -16.80 6.48
CA SER A 97 18.38 -18.23 6.14
C SER A 97 18.43 -19.17 7.35
N ASP A 98 18.91 -18.70 8.50
CA ASP A 98 19.11 -19.48 9.73
C ASP A 98 18.00 -19.25 10.78
N LEU A 99 16.82 -18.80 10.34
CA LEU A 99 15.70 -18.58 11.24
C LEU A 99 15.20 -19.88 11.89
N PRO A 100 14.84 -19.83 13.18
CA PRO A 100 14.27 -20.98 13.87
C PRO A 100 12.89 -21.32 13.28
N VAL A 101 12.60 -22.62 13.17
CA VAL A 101 11.33 -23.13 12.60
C VAL A 101 10.11 -22.56 13.32
N GLN A 102 10.24 -22.32 14.63
CA GLN A 102 9.18 -21.74 15.46
C GLN A 102 8.84 -20.29 15.10
N ALA A 103 9.76 -19.55 14.46
CA ALA A 103 9.52 -18.18 14.03
C ALA A 103 8.77 -18.08 12.69
N VAL A 104 8.72 -19.16 11.89
CA VAL A 104 8.20 -19.13 10.51
C VAL A 104 6.75 -18.63 10.45
N SER A 105 5.88 -19.13 11.34
CA SER A 105 4.47 -18.69 11.38
C SER A 105 4.32 -17.20 11.71
N SER A 106 5.12 -16.68 12.64
CA SER A 106 5.13 -15.25 12.97
C SER A 106 5.71 -14.39 11.83
N VAL A 107 6.72 -14.91 11.12
CA VAL A 107 7.27 -14.24 9.93
C VAL A 107 6.23 -14.13 8.83
N GLU A 108 5.46 -15.19 8.57
CA GLU A 108 4.33 -15.16 7.63
C GLU A 108 3.29 -14.11 8.05
N GLU A 109 2.91 -14.08 9.33
CA GLU A 109 1.96 -13.08 9.85
C GLU A 109 2.47 -11.64 9.68
N ILE A 110 3.75 -11.39 10.00
CA ILE A 110 4.39 -10.08 9.82
C ILE A 110 4.45 -9.70 8.33
N THR A 111 4.72 -10.67 7.46
CA THR A 111 4.76 -10.47 6.01
C THR A 111 3.39 -10.07 5.48
N GLU A 112 2.31 -10.75 5.91
CA GLU A 112 0.94 -10.40 5.55
C GLU A 112 0.53 -9.03 6.11
N ALA A 113 0.94 -8.71 7.34
CA ALA A 113 0.70 -7.38 7.90
C ALA A 113 1.44 -6.28 7.12
N ALA A 114 2.69 -6.52 6.70
CA ALA A 114 3.48 -5.60 5.88
C ALA A 114 2.86 -5.37 4.49
N LYS A 115 2.33 -6.41 3.85
CA LYS A 115 1.53 -6.27 2.61
C LYS A 115 0.29 -5.41 2.83
N GLY A 116 -0.39 -5.58 3.97
CA GLY A 116 -1.53 -4.75 4.36
C GLY A 116 -1.17 -3.27 4.50
N VAL A 117 -0.01 -2.95 5.08
CA VAL A 117 0.51 -1.59 5.17
C VAL A 117 0.75 -1.00 3.78
N HIS A 118 1.40 -1.75 2.88
CA HIS A 118 1.65 -1.31 1.52
C HIS A 118 0.36 -0.95 0.76
N MET A 119 -0.65 -1.82 0.86
CA MET A 119 -1.96 -1.56 0.26
C MET A 119 -2.64 -0.32 0.86
N ALA A 120 -2.65 -0.20 2.19
CA ALA A 120 -3.30 0.92 2.86
C ALA A 120 -2.61 2.27 2.53
N ARG A 121 -1.28 2.29 2.46
CA ARG A 121 -0.51 3.48 2.06
C ARG A 121 -0.82 3.89 0.62
N THR A 122 -0.91 2.91 -0.28
CA THR A 122 -1.28 3.17 -1.68
C THR A 122 -2.67 3.80 -1.77
N PHE A 123 -3.66 3.24 -1.07
CA PHE A 123 -5.02 3.81 -1.03
C PHE A 123 -5.08 5.21 -0.43
N HIS A 124 -4.31 5.46 0.64
CA HIS A 124 -4.21 6.79 1.23
C HIS A 124 -3.61 7.79 0.23
N ASN A 125 -2.49 7.44 -0.39
CA ASN A 125 -1.82 8.30 -1.38
C ASN A 125 -2.71 8.56 -2.60
N ASP A 126 -3.51 7.60 -3.03
CA ASP A 126 -4.51 7.80 -4.09
C ASP A 126 -5.61 8.79 -3.67
N ALA A 127 -6.12 8.67 -2.44
CA ALA A 127 -7.10 9.62 -1.90
C ALA A 127 -6.52 11.05 -1.79
N VAL A 128 -5.27 11.18 -1.38
CA VAL A 128 -4.54 12.46 -1.34
C VAL A 128 -4.34 13.01 -2.75
N ALA A 129 -3.93 12.19 -3.71
CA ALA A 129 -3.74 12.59 -5.10
C ALA A 129 -5.05 13.09 -5.72
N GLU A 130 -6.16 12.38 -5.51
CA GLU A 130 -7.48 12.79 -5.99
C GLU A 130 -7.92 14.11 -5.35
N THR A 131 -7.72 14.27 -4.05
CA THR A 131 -8.04 15.50 -3.32
C THR A 131 -7.22 16.69 -3.82
N ARG A 132 -5.91 16.51 -4.02
CA ARG A 132 -5.01 17.53 -4.59
C ARG A 132 -5.38 17.89 -6.02
N ARG A 133 -5.71 16.92 -6.88
CA ARG A 133 -6.19 17.16 -8.27
C ARG A 133 -7.51 17.93 -8.27
N ALA A 134 -8.46 17.54 -7.42
CA ALA A 134 -9.75 18.22 -7.29
C ALA A 134 -9.59 19.69 -6.88
N ARG A 135 -8.74 19.96 -5.88
CA ARG A 135 -8.42 21.33 -5.41
C ARG A 135 -7.68 22.20 -6.43
N ARG A 136 -6.86 21.60 -7.30
CA ARG A 136 -6.16 22.33 -8.38
C ARG A 136 -7.07 22.73 -9.55
N SER A 137 -8.29 22.19 -9.65
CA SER A 137 -9.22 22.57 -10.72
C SER A 137 -9.57 24.06 -10.65
N ARG A 138 -9.52 24.76 -11.80
CA ARG A 138 -9.75 26.23 -11.90
C ARG A 138 -11.07 26.68 -11.27
N LEU A 139 -12.05 25.78 -11.20
CA LEU A 139 -13.35 26.00 -10.56
C LEU A 139 -13.28 26.16 -9.03
N VAL A 140 -12.40 25.42 -8.33
CA VAL A 140 -12.19 25.62 -6.87
C VAL A 140 -11.45 26.93 -6.61
N ARG A 141 -10.46 27.24 -7.44
CA ARG A 141 -9.60 28.42 -7.29
C ARG A 141 -10.35 29.73 -7.59
N GLY A 142 -11.25 29.72 -8.57
CA GLY A 142 -12.06 30.90 -8.94
C GLY A 142 -13.15 31.25 -7.92
N LEU A 143 -13.57 30.30 -7.09
CA LEU A 143 -14.65 30.49 -6.13
C LEU A 143 -14.18 30.71 -4.69
N TYR A 144 -12.87 30.78 -4.42
CA TYR A 144 -12.30 30.94 -3.07
C TYR A 144 -12.83 29.94 -2.02
N LEU A 145 -13.38 28.81 -2.48
CA LEU A 145 -14.14 27.87 -1.65
C LEU A 145 -13.26 26.87 -0.89
N ALA A 146 -11.95 26.84 -1.16
CA ALA A 146 -11.04 25.90 -0.51
C ALA A 146 -10.71 26.28 0.95
N GLY A 147 -10.97 27.53 1.34
CA GLY A 147 -10.58 28.06 2.65
C GLY A 147 -9.09 27.89 2.94
N HIS A 148 -8.72 28.03 4.21
CA HIS A 148 -7.35 27.84 4.72
C HIS A 148 -7.01 26.38 5.05
N ALA A 149 -7.86 25.42 4.68
CA ALA A 149 -7.63 24.02 4.99
C ALA A 149 -6.32 23.56 4.33
N THR A 150 -5.37 23.07 5.13
CA THR A 150 -4.09 22.53 4.68
C THR A 150 -4.32 21.41 3.67
N LEU A 151 -3.43 21.32 2.68
CA LEU A 151 -3.49 20.24 1.69
C LEU A 151 -3.07 18.94 2.37
N PRO A 152 -3.77 17.82 2.15
CA PRO A 152 -3.28 16.54 2.64
C PRO A 152 -1.92 16.22 2.02
N GLU A 153 -1.08 15.59 2.84
CA GLU A 153 0.29 15.21 2.51
C GLU A 153 0.34 13.73 2.17
N PHE A 154 1.27 13.35 1.29
CA PHE A 154 1.48 11.94 0.97
C PHE A 154 2.22 11.29 2.12
N PHE A 155 1.96 9.99 2.34
CA PHE A 155 2.73 9.19 3.29
C PHE A 155 3.80 8.41 2.53
N ASP A 156 5.06 8.78 2.69
CA ASP A 156 6.20 8.12 2.06
C ASP A 156 7.01 7.32 3.08
N MET A 157 7.00 6.00 2.92
CA MET A 157 7.61 5.07 3.85
C MET A 157 8.04 3.84 3.09
N ASP A 158 9.22 3.32 3.44
CA ASP A 158 9.65 2.00 2.99
C ASP A 158 8.73 0.92 3.58
N ASP A 159 7.99 0.24 2.71
CA ASP A 159 6.98 -0.75 3.06
C ASP A 159 7.24 -2.10 2.36
N HIS A 160 8.46 -2.34 1.88
CA HIS A 160 8.78 -3.64 1.29
C HIS A 160 8.64 -4.76 2.33
N PRO A 161 7.75 -5.75 2.10
CA PRO A 161 7.58 -6.85 3.02
C PRO A 161 8.85 -7.70 3.06
N PRO A 162 9.20 -8.28 4.22
CA PRO A 162 10.31 -9.22 4.30
C PRO A 162 10.06 -10.41 3.38
N ARG A 163 11.11 -10.84 2.70
CA ARG A 163 11.12 -12.04 1.85
C ARG A 163 11.95 -13.11 2.53
N PRO A 164 11.38 -13.90 3.47
CA PRO A 164 12.13 -14.97 4.10
C PRO A 164 12.63 -15.95 3.04
N ASP A 165 13.95 -16.15 3.00
CA ASP A 165 14.60 -17.06 2.07
C ASP A 165 14.15 -18.50 2.41
N GLY A 166 13.31 -19.08 1.55
CA GLY A 166 12.70 -20.40 1.78
C GLY A 166 11.23 -20.49 1.37
N LEU A 167 10.49 -19.38 1.39
CA LEU A 167 9.14 -19.31 0.80
C LEU A 167 9.23 -18.95 -0.68
N ARG A 168 9.86 -19.82 -1.47
CA ARG A 168 9.72 -19.76 -2.93
C ARG A 168 8.24 -19.96 -3.26
N TYR A 169 7.52 -18.86 -3.48
CA TYR A 169 6.39 -18.88 -4.39
C TYR A 169 6.93 -19.43 -5.72
N ARG A 170 6.66 -20.72 -5.97
CA ARG A 170 6.73 -21.28 -7.32
C ARG A 170 5.45 -20.76 -7.97
N PRO A 171 5.52 -19.76 -8.88
CA PRO A 171 4.35 -19.47 -9.70
C PRO A 171 3.92 -20.80 -10.32
N ALA A 172 2.65 -21.17 -10.15
CA ALA A 172 2.09 -22.26 -10.93
C ALA A 172 2.47 -21.99 -12.39
N PRO A 173 3.02 -22.97 -13.13
CA PRO A 173 3.32 -22.76 -14.53
C PRO A 173 2.06 -22.19 -15.16
N HIS A 174 2.19 -20.98 -15.73
CA HIS A 174 1.10 -20.41 -16.51
C HIS A 174 0.69 -21.49 -17.51
N PRO A 175 -0.62 -21.82 -17.65
CA PRO A 175 -1.02 -22.66 -18.76
C PRO A 175 -0.48 -21.99 -20.01
N GLU A 176 0.46 -22.66 -20.69
CA GLU A 176 0.96 -22.24 -21.98
C GLU A 176 -0.27 -21.83 -22.79
N LYS A 177 -0.34 -20.55 -23.16
CA LYS A 177 -1.32 -20.13 -24.14
C LYS A 177 -0.98 -20.95 -25.38
N GLY A 178 -1.81 -21.96 -25.62
CA GLY A 178 -1.70 -22.83 -26.78
C GLY A 178 -1.47 -21.94 -27.98
N VAL A 179 -0.32 -22.12 -28.63
CA VAL A 179 -0.09 -21.63 -29.98
C VAL A 179 -1.10 -22.39 -30.84
N THR A 180 -2.29 -21.80 -30.98
CA THR A 180 -3.27 -22.21 -31.97
C THR A 180 -2.62 -22.07 -33.32
N GLY A 181 -2.44 -23.21 -33.99
CA GLY A 181 -1.63 -23.35 -35.18
C GLY A 181 -2.01 -22.43 -36.33
N ARG A 182 -1.00 -22.10 -37.13
CA ARG A 182 -1.13 -22.02 -38.57
C ARG A 182 0.26 -22.08 -39.18
N ASN A 183 0.55 -23.23 -39.79
CA ASN A 183 1.18 -23.41 -41.10
C ASN A 183 1.75 -24.84 -41.13
N ALA A 184 0.84 -25.78 -41.37
CA ALA A 184 1.22 -27.02 -42.00
C ALA A 184 1.50 -26.67 -43.46
N GLU A 185 2.74 -26.88 -43.90
CA GLU A 185 3.07 -26.96 -45.32
C GLU A 185 3.80 -28.29 -45.51
N PRO A 186 3.46 -29.05 -46.56
CA PRO A 186 3.53 -30.50 -46.54
C PRO A 186 4.89 -31.01 -46.97
N ASP A 187 5.30 -32.11 -46.35
CA ASP A 187 6.42 -32.94 -46.76
C ASP A 187 6.30 -33.36 -48.24
N ASP A 188 7.28 -32.98 -49.04
CA ASP A 188 7.58 -33.64 -50.31
C ASP A 188 8.78 -34.57 -50.09
N ASN A 189 8.45 -35.85 -49.94
CA ASN A 189 9.35 -36.97 -49.77
C ASN A 189 9.85 -37.43 -51.15
N GLY A 190 11.14 -37.27 -51.41
CA GLY A 190 11.81 -37.76 -52.60
C GLY A 190 13.08 -38.52 -52.27
N ASP A 191 12.92 -39.75 -51.77
CA ASP A 191 13.54 -40.98 -52.28
C ASP A 191 15.05 -40.95 -52.63
N ARG A 192 15.78 -41.92 -52.04
CA ARG A 192 16.76 -42.84 -52.68
C ARG A 192 18.11 -42.98 -51.97
N THR A 193 18.29 -44.19 -51.42
CA THR A 193 19.46 -45.10 -51.57
C THR A 193 20.85 -44.54 -51.30
N GLY A 194 21.71 -45.13 -50.48
CA GLY A 194 21.87 -46.52 -50.07
C GLY A 194 23.36 -46.71 -49.71
N ASP A 195 23.63 -47.77 -48.95
CA ASP A 195 24.95 -48.31 -48.56
C ASP A 195 25.99 -47.38 -47.90
#